data_AF-A0AAV6DJ13-F1
#
_entry.id   AF-A0AAV6DJ13-F1
#
_cell.length_a   1.000
_cell.length_b   1.000
_cell.length_c   1.000
_cell.angle_alpha   90.00
_cell.angle_beta   90.00
_cell.angle_gamma   90.00
#
_symmetry.space_group_name_H-M   'P 1'
#
loop_
_entity.id
_entity.type
_entity.pdbx_description
1 polymer ?
#
loop_
_entity_poly.entity_id
_entity_poly.type
_entity_poly.pdbx_seq_one_letter_code
_entity_poly.pdbx_strand_id
1 'polypeptide(L)'
;MTNTRGWGWAVMAAVAVLSLARPVPAYDPEETFARGTKVFGLQVGGGAANNVEGHRTVSDISFVTETPRVSYLFFAPFGSGFFRSAFEPGLEGWFQQYVSPSGATANGLKITGRYHLLSLGRVVPYLEGTAGAGGTSLRVPEINSTFTFVLEAGAGLSFFVTDRLALNAGYRFQHISNGHTSDPNRGFNSDSGVVGVSYFFK
;
A
#
# COMPACT_ATOMS: atom_id res chain seq x y z
N MET A 1 28.58 -12.37 -0.66
CA MET A 1 27.90 -13.18 -1.70
C MET A 1 26.42 -12.87 -1.63
N THR A 2 25.92 -12.00 -2.50
CA THR A 2 24.52 -11.54 -2.52
C THR A 2 23.65 -12.59 -3.23
N ASN A 3 22.71 -13.16 -2.50
CA ASN A 3 21.76 -14.15 -2.99
C ASN A 3 20.63 -13.44 -3.76
N THR A 4 20.76 -13.35 -5.09
CA THR A 4 19.82 -12.66 -5.99
C THR A 4 18.56 -13.47 -6.36
N ARG A 5 18.22 -14.52 -5.61
CA ARG A 5 17.15 -15.48 -6.00
C ARG A 5 15.72 -15.12 -5.55
N GLY A 6 15.45 -13.90 -5.07
CA GLY A 6 14.11 -13.50 -4.60
C GLY A 6 13.19 -12.84 -5.65
N TRP A 7 13.75 -12.23 -6.70
CA TRP A 7 13.01 -11.30 -7.57
C TRP A 7 12.17 -11.95 -8.68
N GLY A 8 12.34 -13.26 -8.89
CA GLY A 8 11.70 -13.97 -10.01
C GLY A 8 10.17 -14.10 -9.87
N TRP A 9 9.65 -14.18 -8.65
CA TRP A 9 8.23 -14.49 -8.44
C TRP A 9 7.31 -13.27 -8.59
N ALA A 10 7.75 -12.08 -8.13
CA ALA A 10 6.97 -10.85 -8.24
C ALA A 10 6.80 -10.39 -9.70
N VAL A 11 7.86 -10.51 -10.51
CA VAL A 11 7.81 -10.19 -11.95
C VAL A 11 6.91 -11.19 -12.70
N MET A 12 6.98 -12.48 -12.36
CA MET A 12 6.14 -13.51 -12.99
C MET A 12 4.65 -13.36 -12.64
N ALA A 13 4.33 -12.95 -11.42
CA ALA A 13 2.95 -12.65 -11.01
C ALA A 13 2.39 -11.43 -11.78
N ALA A 14 3.19 -10.37 -11.95
CA ALA A 14 2.79 -9.19 -12.72
C ALA A 14 2.58 -9.52 -14.22
N VAL A 15 3.45 -10.34 -14.81
CA VAL A 15 3.34 -10.78 -16.22
C VAL A 15 2.13 -11.71 -16.43
N ALA A 16 1.83 -12.60 -15.49
CA ALA A 16 0.65 -13.47 -15.56
C ALA A 16 -0.67 -12.68 -15.46
N VAL A 17 -0.68 -11.56 -14.74
CA VAL A 17 -1.85 -10.67 -14.66
C VAL A 17 -2.02 -9.85 -15.93
N LEU A 18 -0.93 -9.43 -16.58
CA LEU A 18 -0.97 -8.67 -17.84
C LEU A 18 -1.40 -9.52 -19.05
N SER A 19 -1.10 -10.82 -19.07
CA SER A 19 -1.47 -11.72 -20.17
C SER A 19 -2.98 -12.06 -20.23
N LEU A 20 -3.74 -11.70 -19.19
CA LEU A 20 -5.20 -11.83 -19.15
C LEU A 20 -5.94 -10.60 -19.68
N ALA A 21 -5.23 -9.51 -19.99
CA ALA A 21 -5.84 -8.28 -20.49
C ALA A 21 -6.27 -8.43 -21.96
N ARG A 22 -7.57 -8.68 -22.20
CA ARG A 22 -8.20 -8.51 -23.52
C ARG A 22 -8.78 -7.09 -23.64
N PRO A 23 -8.75 -6.44 -24.82
CA PRO A 23 -9.39 -5.15 -24.98
C PRO A 23 -10.93 -5.25 -24.92
N VAL A 24 -11.48 -4.79 -23.78
CA VAL A 24 -12.63 -3.88 -23.55
C VAL A 24 -14.03 -4.25 -24.10
N PRO A 25 -15.01 -4.46 -23.20
CA PRO A 25 -16.17 -3.58 -23.07
C PRO A 25 -15.79 -2.31 -22.28
N ALA A 26 -16.49 -1.18 -22.52
CA ALA A 26 -16.20 0.11 -21.89
C ALA A 26 -16.04 -0.04 -20.36
N TYR A 27 -15.03 0.62 -19.79
CA TYR A 27 -14.87 0.67 -18.34
C TYR A 27 -16.14 1.24 -17.71
N ASP A 28 -16.83 0.41 -16.95
CA ASP A 28 -18.02 0.79 -16.19
C ASP A 28 -17.67 0.80 -14.69
N PRO A 29 -17.55 1.98 -14.06
CA PRO A 29 -17.27 2.07 -12.64
C PRO A 29 -18.38 1.48 -11.76
N GLU A 30 -19.64 1.47 -12.22
CA GLU A 30 -20.76 0.94 -11.44
C GLU A 30 -20.68 -0.58 -11.31
N GLU A 31 -20.33 -1.25 -12.41
CA GLU A 31 -20.12 -2.69 -12.43
C GLU A 31 -18.79 -3.07 -11.75
N THR A 32 -17.73 -2.29 -11.97
CA THR A 32 -16.39 -2.55 -11.42
C THR A 32 -16.36 -2.42 -9.90
N PHE A 33 -17.06 -1.42 -9.35
CA PHE A 33 -17.15 -1.17 -7.91
C PHE A 33 -18.47 -1.65 -7.30
N ALA A 34 -19.16 -2.58 -7.96
CA ALA A 34 -20.41 -3.13 -7.47
C ALA A 34 -20.23 -3.77 -6.08
N ARG A 35 -21.28 -3.68 -5.25
CA ARG A 35 -21.33 -4.40 -3.97
C ARG A 35 -21.06 -5.88 -4.20
N GLY A 36 -20.21 -6.47 -3.37
CA GLY A 36 -19.85 -7.88 -3.45
C GLY A 36 -18.54 -8.15 -4.19
N THR A 37 -18.03 -7.15 -4.93
CA THR A 37 -16.75 -7.26 -5.62
C THR A 37 -15.62 -7.52 -4.63
N LYS A 38 -14.78 -8.51 -4.93
CA LYS A 38 -13.54 -8.79 -4.20
C LYS A 38 -12.40 -8.17 -4.97
N VAL A 39 -11.44 -7.56 -4.27
CA VAL A 39 -10.26 -6.97 -4.90
C VAL A 39 -9.02 -7.67 -4.37
N PHE A 40 -8.15 -8.11 -5.27
CA PHE A 40 -6.79 -8.51 -4.93
C PHE A 40 -5.82 -7.47 -5.48
N GLY A 41 -4.92 -6.97 -4.64
CA GLY A 41 -3.91 -6.01 -5.02
C GLY A 41 -2.52 -6.49 -4.65
N LEU A 42 -1.52 -6.06 -5.41
CA LEU A 42 -0.12 -6.13 -5.04
C LEU A 42 0.53 -4.80 -5.35
N GLN A 43 1.18 -4.20 -4.35
CA GLN A 43 2.01 -3.02 -4.54
C GLN A 43 3.43 -3.29 -4.08
N VAL A 44 4.36 -2.62 -4.75
CA VAL A 44 5.76 -2.50 -4.36
C VAL A 44 6.10 -1.03 -4.26
N GLY A 45 7.06 -0.67 -3.42
CA GLY A 45 7.44 0.71 -3.22
C GLY A 45 8.76 0.87 -2.52
N GLY A 46 9.13 2.12 -2.27
CA GLY A 46 10.31 2.48 -1.52
C GLY A 46 10.18 3.89 -0.98
N GLY A 47 10.91 4.14 0.10
CA GLY A 47 10.81 5.40 0.84
C GLY A 47 12.02 5.67 1.71
N ALA A 48 12.02 6.86 2.30
CA ALA A 48 13.03 7.30 3.22
C ALA A 48 12.39 8.07 4.37
N ALA A 49 13.04 8.03 5.54
CA ALA A 49 12.60 8.79 6.69
C ALA A 49 12.69 10.29 6.41
N ASN A 50 11.70 11.01 6.92
CA ASN A 50 11.66 12.46 6.94
C ASN A 50 11.72 12.96 8.38
N ASN A 51 11.91 14.27 8.53
CA ASN A 51 12.02 14.92 9.82
C ASN A 51 10.96 16.02 10.00
N VAL A 52 9.70 15.71 9.64
CA VAL A 52 8.59 16.66 9.79
C VAL A 52 8.34 17.07 11.25
N GLU A 53 8.79 16.25 12.21
CA GLU A 53 8.69 16.53 13.65
C GLU A 53 9.83 17.41 14.19
N GLY A 54 10.84 17.73 13.38
CA GLY A 54 11.90 18.67 13.77
C GLY A 54 12.91 18.15 14.81
N HIS A 55 13.19 16.84 14.80
CA HIS A 55 14.17 16.23 15.69
C HIS A 55 15.59 16.69 15.36
N ARG A 56 16.42 16.87 16.40
CA ARG A 56 17.83 17.31 16.23
C ARG A 56 18.71 16.27 15.53
N THR A 57 18.38 14.99 15.72
CA THR A 57 19.12 13.86 15.16
C THR A 57 18.11 12.85 14.64
N VAL A 58 18.28 12.42 13.38
CA VAL A 58 17.52 11.34 12.75
C VAL A 58 18.48 10.34 12.13
N SER A 59 18.17 9.06 12.26
CA SER A 59 18.86 7.99 11.57
C SER A 59 18.58 8.08 10.08
N ASP A 60 19.56 7.73 9.26
CA ASP A 60 19.35 7.51 7.83
C ASP A 60 18.58 6.20 7.64
N ILE A 61 17.25 6.34 7.53
CA ILE A 61 16.34 5.23 7.33
C ILE A 61 15.81 5.29 5.90
N SER A 62 16.04 4.23 5.14
CA SER A 62 15.41 4.04 3.82
C SER A 62 15.04 2.58 3.63
N PHE A 63 14.05 2.32 2.79
CA PHE A 63 13.49 0.98 2.66
C PHE A 63 12.85 0.75 1.31
N VAL A 64 12.66 -0.54 1.02
CA VAL A 64 11.74 -1.03 0.00
C VAL A 64 10.62 -1.82 0.69
N THR A 65 9.44 -1.82 0.10
CA THR A 65 8.27 -2.49 0.68
C THR A 65 7.46 -3.23 -0.38
N GLU A 66 6.81 -4.30 0.06
CA GLU A 66 5.83 -5.07 -0.69
C GLU A 66 4.55 -5.18 0.15
N THR A 67 3.40 -4.93 -0.47
CA THR A 67 2.11 -4.91 0.23
C THR A 67 1.02 -5.60 -0.58
N PRO A 68 0.84 -6.92 -0.45
CA PRO A 68 -0.32 -7.60 -1.00
C PRO A 68 -1.58 -7.21 -0.21
N ARG A 69 -2.69 -6.99 -0.91
CA ARG A 69 -3.97 -6.57 -0.33
C ARG A 69 -5.11 -7.45 -0.80
N VAL A 70 -6.04 -7.73 0.11
CA VAL A 70 -7.34 -8.31 -0.19
C VAL A 70 -8.44 -7.42 0.36
N SER A 71 -9.43 -7.12 -0.45
CA SER A 71 -10.53 -6.20 -0.10
C SER A 71 -11.88 -6.76 -0.51
N TYR A 72 -12.94 -6.25 0.10
CA TYR A 72 -14.33 -6.58 -0.24
C TYR A 72 -15.19 -5.32 -0.24
N LEU A 73 -15.91 -5.07 -1.34
CA LEU A 73 -16.79 -3.91 -1.47
C LEU A 73 -18.14 -4.18 -0.80
N PHE A 74 -18.32 -3.71 0.42
CA PHE A 74 -19.58 -3.86 1.17
C PHE A 74 -20.70 -2.94 0.70
N PHE A 75 -20.36 -1.86 -0.01
CA PHE A 75 -21.30 -0.84 -0.46
C PHE A 75 -21.29 -0.76 -1.99
N ALA A 76 -22.45 -0.53 -2.58
CA ALA A 76 -22.50 -0.11 -3.97
C ALA A 76 -21.94 1.32 -4.08
N PRO A 77 -21.51 1.77 -5.27
CA PRO A 77 -21.05 3.13 -5.44
C PRO A 77 -22.12 4.14 -5.02
N PHE A 78 -21.68 5.23 -4.40
CA PHE A 78 -22.53 6.22 -3.76
C PHE A 78 -22.10 7.64 -4.14
N GLY A 79 -22.91 8.63 -3.76
CA GLY A 79 -22.73 10.01 -4.24
C GLY A 79 -23.17 10.18 -5.70
N SER A 80 -22.93 11.37 -6.26
CA SER A 80 -23.37 11.74 -7.61
C SER A 80 -22.41 12.73 -8.28
N GLY A 81 -22.51 12.84 -9.61
CA GLY A 81 -21.71 13.76 -10.41
C GLY A 81 -20.21 13.56 -10.19
N PHE A 82 -19.49 14.67 -9.96
CA PHE A 82 -18.05 14.65 -9.73
C PHE A 82 -17.64 13.85 -8.48
N PHE A 83 -18.51 13.78 -7.46
CA PHE A 83 -18.25 13.11 -6.18
C PHE A 83 -18.80 11.67 -6.14
N ARG A 84 -19.11 11.07 -7.29
CA ARG A 84 -19.45 9.64 -7.38
C ARG A 84 -18.26 8.82 -6.87
N SER A 85 -18.49 7.96 -5.88
CA SER A 85 -17.41 7.37 -5.07
C SER A 85 -17.67 5.92 -4.68
N ALA A 86 -16.61 5.21 -4.31
CA ALA A 86 -16.67 3.88 -3.69
C ALA A 86 -15.69 3.78 -2.52
N PHE A 87 -16.02 2.90 -1.56
CA PHE A 87 -15.16 2.61 -0.42
C PHE A 87 -14.74 1.13 -0.44
N GLU A 88 -13.43 0.91 -0.41
CA GLU A 88 -12.78 -0.39 -0.45
C GLU A 88 -12.04 -0.63 0.87
N PRO A 89 -12.68 -1.26 1.87
CA PRO A 89 -11.99 -1.77 3.05
C PRO A 89 -11.35 -3.14 2.77
N GLY A 90 -10.26 -3.43 3.48
CA GLY A 90 -9.56 -4.69 3.32
C GLY A 90 -8.47 -4.93 4.36
N LEU A 91 -7.68 -5.97 4.09
CA LEU A 91 -6.47 -6.32 4.83
C LEU A 91 -5.27 -6.22 3.88
N GLU A 92 -4.18 -5.67 4.39
CA GLU A 92 -2.93 -5.50 3.65
C GLU A 92 -1.78 -6.13 4.43
N GLY A 93 -1.10 -7.10 3.80
CA GLY A 93 0.18 -7.58 4.29
C GLY A 93 1.22 -6.49 4.15
N TRP A 94 2.13 -6.39 5.12
CA TRP A 94 3.20 -5.40 5.11
C TRP A 94 4.54 -6.12 5.23
N PHE A 95 5.42 -5.96 4.24
CA PHE A 95 6.75 -6.54 4.22
C PHE A 95 7.75 -5.49 3.77
N GLN A 96 8.62 -5.07 4.69
CA GLN A 96 9.55 -3.97 4.50
C GLN A 96 10.98 -4.44 4.76
N GLN A 97 11.88 -4.11 3.83
CA GLN A 97 13.32 -4.33 3.98
C GLN A 97 14.02 -2.98 4.07
N TYR A 98 14.79 -2.76 5.12
CA TYR A 98 15.56 -1.53 5.28
C TYR A 98 16.83 -1.60 4.44
N VAL A 99 16.98 -0.60 3.57
CA VAL A 99 18.19 -0.36 2.77
C VAL A 99 19.23 0.34 3.63
N SER A 100 18.79 1.32 4.44
CA SER A 100 19.58 1.91 5.50
C SER A 100 18.76 1.98 6.80
N PRO A 101 19.35 1.64 7.97
CA PRO A 101 20.49 0.74 8.09
C PRO A 101 20.17 -0.63 7.48
N SER A 102 21.11 -1.20 6.73
CA SER A 102 20.88 -2.44 5.98
C SER A 102 20.72 -3.66 6.87
N GLY A 103 19.93 -4.65 6.44
CA GLY A 103 19.83 -5.95 7.10
C GLY A 103 18.75 -6.04 8.18
N ALA A 104 18.04 -4.93 8.43
CA ALA A 104 16.80 -4.94 9.20
C ALA A 104 15.58 -5.17 8.30
N THR A 105 14.50 -5.66 8.89
CA THR A 105 13.20 -5.88 8.26
C THR A 105 12.09 -5.46 9.20
N ALA A 106 10.91 -5.20 8.63
CA ALA A 106 9.67 -5.17 9.38
C ALA A 106 8.57 -5.88 8.59
N ASN A 107 7.68 -6.57 9.27
CA ASN A 107 6.57 -7.24 8.62
C ASN A 107 5.37 -7.40 9.53
N GLY A 108 4.17 -7.40 8.97
CA GLY A 108 2.95 -7.47 9.74
C GLY A 108 1.69 -7.48 8.89
N LEU A 109 0.57 -7.18 9.55
CA LEU A 109 -0.74 -7.11 8.92
C LEU A 109 -1.37 -5.76 9.27
N LYS A 110 -2.01 -5.16 8.28
CA LYS A 110 -2.70 -3.88 8.40
C LYS A 110 -4.16 -4.04 8.01
N ILE A 111 -5.05 -3.32 8.69
CA ILE A 111 -6.33 -2.95 8.12
C ILE A 111 -6.09 -1.82 7.13
N THR A 112 -6.87 -1.78 6.05
CA THR A 112 -6.75 -0.76 5.01
C THR A 112 -8.11 -0.30 4.55
N GLY A 113 -8.20 0.97 4.15
CA GLY A 113 -9.35 1.54 3.48
C GLY A 113 -8.91 2.44 2.33
N ARG A 114 -9.51 2.27 1.15
CA ARG A 114 -9.39 3.19 0.02
C ARG A 114 -10.72 3.85 -0.29
N TYR A 115 -10.70 5.15 -0.44
CA TYR A 115 -11.81 5.95 -0.94
C TYR A 115 -11.51 6.33 -2.38
N HIS A 116 -12.36 5.90 -3.32
CA HIS A 116 -12.17 6.06 -4.75
C HIS A 116 -13.12 7.11 -5.32
N LEU A 117 -12.63 7.96 -6.21
CA LEU A 117 -13.43 8.91 -6.99
C LEU A 117 -13.65 8.40 -8.41
N LEU A 118 -14.89 8.08 -8.75
CA LEU A 118 -15.25 7.30 -9.94
C LEU A 118 -15.60 8.15 -11.18
N SER A 119 -15.66 9.47 -11.02
CA SER A 119 -16.19 10.39 -12.03
C SER A 119 -15.26 10.65 -13.23
N LEU A 120 -13.99 10.22 -13.15
CA LEU A 120 -12.95 10.52 -14.14
C LEU A 120 -12.69 9.35 -15.12
N GLY A 121 -13.69 8.48 -15.30
CA GLY A 121 -13.60 7.33 -16.19
C GLY A 121 -12.50 6.37 -15.73
N ARG A 122 -11.61 5.98 -16.65
CA ARG A 122 -10.56 4.97 -16.38
C ARG A 122 -9.49 5.42 -15.40
N VAL A 123 -9.35 6.72 -15.17
CA VAL A 123 -8.45 7.26 -14.15
C VAL A 123 -9.27 7.45 -12.89
N VAL A 124 -9.01 6.67 -11.86
CA VAL A 124 -9.74 6.69 -10.59
C VAL A 124 -8.78 7.16 -9.50
N PRO A 125 -8.83 8.44 -9.09
CA PRO A 125 -8.12 8.91 -7.92
C PRO A 125 -8.60 8.20 -6.66
N TYR A 126 -7.69 7.98 -5.72
CA TYR A 126 -8.02 7.45 -4.41
C TYR A 126 -7.27 8.15 -3.29
N LEU A 127 -7.90 8.17 -2.12
CA LEU A 127 -7.26 8.41 -0.83
C LEU A 127 -7.17 7.07 -0.10
N GLU A 128 -6.12 6.85 0.69
CA GLU A 128 -5.95 5.63 1.47
C GLU A 128 -5.48 5.90 2.89
N GLY A 129 -5.91 5.02 3.80
CA GLY A 129 -5.41 4.95 5.16
C GLY A 129 -5.20 3.50 5.54
N THR A 130 -4.08 3.20 6.20
CA THR A 130 -3.77 1.88 6.73
C THR A 130 -3.30 1.98 8.18
N ALA A 131 -3.60 0.96 8.96
CA ALA A 131 -3.11 0.86 10.34
C ALA A 131 -2.89 -0.61 10.68
N GLY A 132 -1.82 -0.92 11.39
CA GLY A 132 -1.53 -2.29 11.76
C GLY A 132 -0.35 -2.42 12.70
N ALA A 133 0.07 -3.67 12.84
CA ALA A 133 1.17 -4.04 13.72
C ALA A 133 1.91 -5.26 13.19
N GLY A 134 3.11 -5.48 13.71
CA GLY A 134 3.95 -6.60 13.31
C GLY A 134 5.26 -6.66 14.07
N GLY A 135 6.19 -7.42 13.50
CA GLY A 135 7.55 -7.53 14.00
C GLY A 135 8.50 -6.58 13.28
N THR A 136 9.55 -6.13 13.98
CA THR A 136 10.66 -5.39 13.39
C THR A 136 12.00 -5.81 13.98
N SER A 137 13.02 -5.91 13.13
CA SER A 137 14.41 -6.10 13.53
C SER A 137 15.23 -4.81 13.47
N LEU A 138 14.60 -3.66 13.15
CA LEU A 138 15.26 -2.36 13.14
C LEU A 138 15.69 -1.95 14.55
N ARG A 139 16.94 -1.50 14.68
CA ARG A 139 17.56 -1.09 15.94
C ARG A 139 18.25 0.25 15.75
N VAL A 140 17.52 1.31 16.05
CA VAL A 140 17.96 2.70 15.87
C VAL A 140 17.49 3.56 17.05
N PRO A 141 18.04 4.76 17.28
CA PRO A 141 17.57 5.65 18.34
C PRO A 141 16.06 5.95 18.30
N GLU A 142 15.43 5.86 17.13
CA GLU A 142 13.99 6.04 16.95
C GLU A 142 13.17 4.90 17.55
N ILE A 143 13.65 3.66 17.39
CA ILE A 143 12.93 2.45 17.78
C ILE A 143 13.92 1.30 18.04
N ASN A 144 13.77 0.66 19.19
CA ASN A 144 14.48 -0.56 19.54
C ASN A 144 13.52 -1.56 20.19
N SER A 145 12.79 -2.30 19.34
CA SER A 145 11.85 -3.32 19.80
C SER A 145 11.75 -4.43 18.77
N THR A 146 11.31 -5.62 19.19
CA THR A 146 10.91 -6.69 18.28
C THR A 146 9.51 -6.48 17.70
N PHE A 147 8.73 -5.56 18.28
CA PHE A 147 7.36 -5.26 17.90
C PHE A 147 7.24 -3.82 17.39
N THR A 148 6.30 -3.59 16.46
CA THR A 148 5.99 -2.24 15.98
C THR A 148 4.56 -2.12 15.50
N PHE A 149 3.98 -0.95 15.70
CA PHE A 149 2.85 -0.43 14.94
C PHE A 149 3.32 0.25 13.66
N VAL A 150 2.42 0.29 12.69
CA VAL A 150 2.57 1.04 11.44
C VAL A 150 1.25 1.73 11.13
N LEU A 151 1.29 3.03 10.88
CA LEU A 151 0.17 3.81 10.41
C LEU A 151 0.58 4.52 9.12
N GLU A 152 -0.31 4.51 8.12
CA GLU A 152 -0.06 5.18 6.85
C GLU A 152 -1.29 5.95 6.41
N ALA A 153 -1.04 7.09 5.76
CA ALA A 153 -2.04 7.82 5.00
C ALA A 153 -1.44 8.19 3.65
N GLY A 154 -2.27 8.17 2.60
CA GLY A 154 -1.77 8.35 1.25
C GLY A 154 -2.83 8.73 0.24
N ALA A 155 -2.37 8.96 -0.98
CA ALA A 155 -3.20 9.23 -2.14
C ALA A 155 -2.56 8.63 -3.38
N GLY A 156 -3.38 8.34 -4.39
CA GLY A 156 -2.89 7.80 -5.65
C GLY A 156 -3.93 7.79 -6.75
N LEU A 157 -3.55 7.16 -7.84
CA LEU A 157 -4.37 6.99 -9.04
C LEU A 157 -4.40 5.50 -9.41
N SER A 158 -5.58 5.01 -9.74
CA SER A 158 -5.78 3.73 -10.40
C SER A 158 -6.13 3.97 -11.87
N PHE A 159 -5.36 3.42 -12.79
CA PHE A 159 -5.66 3.44 -14.22
C PHE A 159 -6.21 2.07 -14.65
N PHE A 160 -7.50 2.02 -14.98
CA PHE A 160 -8.19 0.82 -15.42
C PHE A 160 -7.86 0.49 -16.87
N VAL A 161 -7.06 -0.56 -17.06
CA VAL A 161 -6.72 -1.12 -18.38
C VAL A 161 -7.90 -1.92 -18.93
N THR A 162 -8.62 -2.60 -18.04
CA THR A 162 -9.92 -3.26 -18.28
C THR A 162 -10.91 -2.90 -17.17
N ASP A 163 -12.14 -3.40 -17.23
CA ASP A 163 -13.14 -3.34 -16.15
C ASP A 163 -12.81 -4.20 -14.92
N ARG A 164 -11.67 -4.93 -14.96
CA ARG A 164 -11.22 -5.82 -13.88
C ARG A 164 -9.77 -5.58 -13.47
N LEU A 165 -8.95 -4.95 -14.31
CA LEU A 165 -7.52 -4.77 -14.07
C LEU A 165 -7.16 -3.29 -14.03
N ALA A 166 -6.57 -2.86 -12.91
CA ALA A 166 -6.04 -1.52 -12.73
C ALA A 166 -4.54 -1.53 -12.44
N LEU A 167 -3.83 -0.56 -13.01
CA LEU A 167 -2.47 -0.17 -12.61
C LEU A 167 -2.56 0.94 -11.58
N ASN A 168 -1.77 0.88 -10.52
CA ASN A 168 -1.81 1.83 -9.43
C ASN A 168 -0.48 2.58 -9.32
N ALA A 169 -0.53 3.87 -9.03
CA ALA A 169 0.61 4.67 -8.58
C ALA A 169 0.16 5.59 -7.45
N GLY A 170 0.98 5.76 -6.41
CA GLY A 170 0.61 6.56 -5.27
C GLY A 170 1.77 6.94 -4.37
N TYR A 171 1.43 7.74 -3.37
CA TYR A 171 2.32 8.20 -2.31
C TYR A 171 1.70 7.84 -0.96
N ARG A 172 2.55 7.44 0.00
CA ARG A 172 2.18 7.18 1.39
C ARG A 172 3.14 7.89 2.34
N PHE A 173 2.56 8.61 3.29
CA PHE A 173 3.24 9.01 4.51
C PHE A 173 3.06 7.91 5.55
N GLN A 174 4.16 7.47 6.17
CA GLN A 174 4.20 6.33 7.08
C GLN A 174 4.78 6.75 8.43
N HIS A 175 4.11 6.36 9.52
CA HIS A 175 4.62 6.46 10.88
C HIS A 175 4.83 5.06 11.47
N ILE A 176 6.01 4.82 12.04
CA ILE A 176 6.38 3.58 12.72
C ILE A 176 6.78 3.89 14.16
N SER A 177 6.22 3.15 15.11
CA SER A 177 6.59 3.21 16.53
C SER A 177 6.22 1.91 17.23
N ASN A 178 6.78 1.62 18.40
CA ASN A 178 6.39 0.48 19.23
C ASN A 178 5.27 0.83 20.25
N GLY A 179 4.73 2.05 20.24
CA GLY A 179 3.67 2.45 21.16
C GLY A 179 4.08 2.44 22.65
N HIS A 180 5.36 2.67 22.94
CA HIS A 180 5.98 2.62 24.27
C HIS A 180 5.91 1.24 24.95
N THR A 181 5.81 0.16 24.18
CA THR A 181 5.97 -1.19 24.74
C THR A 181 7.44 -1.54 25.01
N SER A 182 8.39 -0.78 24.49
CA SER A 182 9.84 -0.92 24.73
C SER A 182 10.56 0.41 24.51
N ASP A 183 11.68 0.64 25.20
CA ASP A 183 12.52 1.83 25.01
C ASP A 183 13.75 1.57 24.14
N PRO A 184 14.19 2.54 23.31
CA PRO A 184 13.50 3.79 22.97
C PRO A 184 12.25 3.60 22.10
N ASN A 185 11.34 4.58 22.18
CA ASN A 185 10.17 4.72 21.31
C ASN A 185 9.90 6.18 20.93
N ARG A 186 10.81 6.80 20.19
CA ARG A 186 10.49 8.06 19.52
C ARG A 186 9.57 7.83 18.32
N GLY A 187 9.78 6.70 17.64
CA GLY A 187 9.22 6.44 16.33
C GLY A 187 9.90 7.26 15.24
N PHE A 188 9.49 7.03 13.99
CA PHE A 188 9.93 7.79 12.84
C PHE A 188 8.84 7.89 11.79
N ASN A 189 8.94 8.95 10.98
CA ASN A 189 8.07 9.21 9.85
C ASN A 189 8.83 9.01 8.55
N SER A 190 8.13 8.59 7.49
CA SER A 190 8.72 8.34 6.18
C SER A 190 7.79 8.76 5.05
N ASP A 191 8.41 9.14 3.94
CA ASP A 191 7.75 9.35 2.65
C ASP A 191 8.04 8.16 1.75
N SER A 192 7.01 7.61 1.11
CA SER A 192 7.18 6.50 0.17
C SER A 192 6.33 6.64 -1.08
N GLY A 193 6.91 6.24 -2.21
CA GLY A 193 6.20 6.05 -3.46
C GLY A 193 5.85 4.57 -3.64
N VAL A 194 4.65 4.29 -4.13
CA VAL A 194 4.17 2.92 -4.41
C VAL A 194 3.61 2.79 -5.82
N VAL A 195 3.85 1.64 -6.44
CA VAL A 195 3.24 1.24 -7.71
C VAL A 195 2.73 -0.19 -7.60
N GLY A 196 1.74 -0.56 -8.41
CA GLY A 196 1.24 -1.93 -8.37
C GLY A 196 0.06 -2.21 -9.28
N VAL A 197 -0.63 -3.31 -8.98
CA VAL A 197 -1.78 -3.79 -9.75
C VAL A 197 -2.92 -4.16 -8.82
N SER A 198 -4.16 -4.01 -9.30
CA SER A 198 -5.36 -4.49 -8.63
C SER A 198 -6.22 -5.26 -9.62
N TYR A 199 -6.73 -6.42 -9.20
CA TYR A 199 -7.69 -7.22 -9.93
C TYR A 199 -9.03 -7.29 -9.18
N PHE A 200 -10.12 -6.98 -9.88
CA PHE A 200 -11.48 -6.94 -9.37
C PHE A 200 -12.24 -8.19 -9.82
N PHE A 201 -12.67 -9.00 -8.86
CA PHE A 201 -13.50 -10.18 -9.04
C PHE A 201 -14.94 -9.82 -8.74
N LYS A 202 -15.74 -9.69 -9.81
CA LYS A 202 -17.17 -9.42 -9.78
C LYS A 202 -17.95 -10.69 -9.45
#